data_AF-A0A9W8N1M3-F1
#
_entry.id   AF-A0A9W8N1M3-F1
#
_cell.length_a   1.000
_cell.length_b   1.000
_cell.length_c   1.000
_cell.angle_alpha   90.00
_cell.angle_beta   90.00
_cell.angle_gamma   90.00
#
_symmetry.space_group_name_H-M   'P 1'
#
loop_
_entity.id
_entity.type
_entity.pdbx_description
1 polymer ?
#
loop_
_entity_poly.entity_id
_entity_poly.type
_entity_poly.pdbx_seq_one_letter_code
_entity_poly.pdbx_strand_id
1 'polypeptide(L)'
;MAIVPPPNASGIPPPPNPVDPVTYEDIAAARKYLEDLSWTQANPAHQTPATADVVGKAEAYRSSLVFAVDQGPAAPAWLQDLTASINAIRVDVTAMRGNINTMQANINTLQADFTTMQANFNAMQGDVAQLLQRSDEQPVLLANSRAGTREPLYDPTQLQGNWAAPLVRPQHRDDLLTMSAQDCITAATALGLPPLPAAGTTVVDRRRQIARRIGVRID
;
A
#
# COMPACT_ATOMS: atom_id res chain seq x y z
N MET A 1 51.43 -48.76 4.10
CA MET A 1 51.31 -49.95 3.23
C MET A 1 50.97 -49.45 1.84
N ALA A 2 51.65 -49.90 0.78
CA ALA A 2 51.29 -49.50 -0.58
C ALA A 2 49.92 -50.10 -0.93
N ILE A 3 48.99 -49.27 -1.41
CA ILE A 3 47.69 -49.73 -1.93
C ILE A 3 47.96 -50.26 -3.34
N VAL A 4 47.89 -51.57 -3.53
CA VAL A 4 48.25 -52.24 -4.79
C VAL A 4 47.04 -53.03 -5.31
N PRO A 5 46.73 -52.97 -6.61
CA PRO A 5 45.62 -53.71 -7.18
C PRO A 5 45.85 -55.23 -7.08
N PRO A 6 44.82 -56.01 -6.71
CA PRO A 6 44.96 -57.45 -6.60
C PRO A 6 45.10 -58.09 -7.99
N PRO A 7 46.01 -59.08 -8.17
CA PRO A 7 46.13 -59.80 -9.43
C PRO A 7 44.92 -60.72 -9.68
N ASN A 8 44.64 -61.02 -10.96
CA ASN A 8 43.61 -61.98 -11.36
C ASN A 8 44.10 -62.90 -12.50
N ALA A 9 43.42 -64.02 -12.70
CA ALA A 9 43.66 -64.97 -13.80
C ALA A 9 42.59 -64.88 -14.92
N SER A 10 41.75 -63.85 -14.87
CA SER A 10 40.60 -63.63 -15.76
C SER A 10 40.94 -62.80 -16.99
N GLY A 11 42.21 -62.51 -17.23
CA GLY A 11 42.67 -61.72 -18.37
C GLY A 11 42.29 -60.23 -18.30
N ILE A 12 41.70 -59.77 -17.18
CA ILE A 12 41.41 -58.36 -16.96
C ILE A 12 42.70 -57.67 -16.51
N PRO A 13 43.18 -56.63 -17.20
CA PRO A 13 44.40 -55.93 -16.78
C PRO A 13 44.16 -55.20 -15.45
N PRO A 14 45.03 -55.36 -14.42
CA PRO A 14 44.93 -54.55 -13.22
C PRO A 14 45.18 -53.07 -13.53
N PRO A 15 44.54 -52.14 -12.81
CA PRO A 15 44.82 -50.71 -12.97
C PRO A 15 46.28 -50.41 -12.57
N PRO A 16 46.83 -49.24 -12.97
CA PRO A 16 48.12 -48.79 -12.48
C PRO A 16 48.15 -48.69 -10.95
N ASN A 17 49.34 -48.80 -10.36
CA ASN A 17 49.50 -48.51 -8.93
C ASN A 17 49.17 -47.02 -8.69
N PRO A 18 48.33 -46.70 -7.67
CA PRO A 18 48.00 -45.33 -7.34
C PRO A 18 49.25 -44.54 -6.93
N VAL A 19 49.32 -43.29 -7.35
CA VAL A 19 50.36 -42.35 -6.91
C VAL A 19 49.86 -41.63 -5.66
N ASP A 20 50.77 -41.25 -4.75
CA ASP A 20 50.44 -40.46 -3.55
C ASP A 20 50.47 -38.95 -3.89
N PRO A 21 49.41 -38.15 -3.64
CA PRO A 21 48.12 -38.53 -3.04
C PRO A 21 47.19 -39.25 -4.01
N VAL A 22 46.42 -40.21 -3.47
CA VAL A 22 45.39 -40.94 -4.22
C VAL A 22 44.39 -39.95 -4.80
N THR A 23 44.12 -40.06 -6.09
CA THR A 23 43.23 -39.16 -6.83
C THR A 23 41.85 -39.77 -7.10
N TYR A 24 40.90 -38.96 -7.55
CA TYR A 24 39.62 -39.45 -8.05
C TYR A 24 39.76 -40.37 -9.29
N GLU A 25 40.83 -40.20 -10.07
CA GLU A 25 41.11 -41.04 -11.24
C GLU A 25 41.50 -42.47 -10.83
N ASP A 26 42.27 -42.62 -9.76
CA ASP A 26 42.65 -43.93 -9.19
C ASP A 26 41.42 -44.72 -8.72
N ILE A 27 40.45 -44.05 -8.08
CA ILE A 27 39.18 -44.66 -7.67
C ILE A 27 38.36 -45.09 -8.89
N ALA A 28 38.30 -44.24 -9.93
CA ALA A 28 37.56 -44.54 -11.14
C ALA A 28 38.12 -45.77 -11.86
N ALA A 29 39.46 -45.88 -11.94
CA ALA A 29 40.14 -47.04 -12.50
C ALA A 29 39.89 -48.32 -11.66
N ALA A 30 39.94 -48.22 -10.33
CA ALA A 30 39.64 -49.34 -9.44
C ALA A 30 38.18 -49.81 -9.51
N ARG A 31 37.24 -48.87 -9.68
CA ARG A 31 35.82 -49.17 -9.91
C ARG A 31 35.62 -49.93 -11.21
N LYS A 32 36.21 -49.45 -12.30
CA LYS A 32 36.14 -50.11 -13.60
C LYS A 32 36.70 -51.53 -13.53
N TYR A 33 37.84 -51.70 -12.87
CA TYR A 33 38.46 -53.02 -12.65
C TYR A 33 37.55 -53.98 -11.89
N LEU A 34 36.88 -53.51 -10.83
CA LEU A 34 35.90 -54.30 -10.08
C LEU A 34 34.69 -54.69 -10.93
N GLU A 35 34.17 -53.77 -11.74
CA GLU A 35 33.03 -54.00 -12.63
C GLU A 35 33.36 -55.05 -13.70
N ASP A 36 34.54 -54.98 -14.31
CA ASP A 36 35.02 -55.95 -15.30
C ASP A 36 35.22 -57.34 -14.68
N LEU A 37 35.81 -57.43 -13.49
CA LEU A 37 35.95 -58.71 -12.78
C LEU A 37 34.59 -59.31 -12.42
N SER A 38 33.66 -58.49 -11.91
CA SER A 38 32.30 -58.92 -11.57
C SER A 38 31.54 -59.44 -12.81
N TRP A 39 31.77 -58.81 -13.98
CA TRP A 39 31.21 -59.28 -15.23
C TRP A 39 31.75 -60.66 -15.63
N THR A 40 33.07 -60.87 -15.54
CA THR A 40 33.65 -62.20 -15.86
C THR A 40 33.16 -63.28 -14.91
N GLN A 41 32.95 -62.97 -13.62
CA GLN A 41 32.42 -63.89 -12.63
C GLN A 41 30.97 -64.32 -12.97
N ALA A 42 30.15 -63.38 -13.45
CA ALA A 42 28.75 -63.62 -13.78
C ALA A 42 28.54 -64.30 -15.15
N ASN A 43 29.57 -64.39 -15.99
CA ASN A 43 29.46 -64.92 -17.35
C ASN A 43 29.99 -66.37 -17.47
N PRO A 44 29.11 -67.38 -17.59
CA PRO A 44 29.52 -68.79 -17.71
C PRO A 44 30.20 -69.13 -19.05
N ALA A 45 30.17 -68.23 -20.04
CA ALA A 45 30.88 -68.39 -21.31
C ALA A 45 32.33 -67.86 -21.26
N HIS A 46 32.73 -67.18 -20.18
CA HIS A 46 34.10 -66.70 -20.02
C HIS A 46 35.04 -67.87 -19.70
N GLN A 47 36.18 -67.97 -20.39
CA GLN A 47 37.08 -69.14 -20.28
C GLN A 47 37.72 -69.26 -18.88
N THR A 48 37.99 -68.13 -18.22
CA THR A 48 38.52 -68.08 -16.85
C THR A 48 37.77 -67.04 -16.01
N PRO A 49 36.57 -67.36 -15.49
CA PRO A 49 35.79 -66.44 -14.66
C PRO A 49 36.54 -66.00 -13.39
N ALA A 50 36.37 -64.74 -12.97
CA ALA A 50 36.94 -64.29 -11.69
C ALA A 50 36.30 -65.03 -10.51
N THR A 51 37.09 -65.37 -9.49
CA THR A 51 36.57 -65.97 -8.26
C THR A 51 35.97 -64.90 -7.35
N ALA A 52 35.04 -65.31 -6.47
CA ALA A 52 34.45 -64.41 -5.47
C ALA A 52 35.52 -63.76 -4.55
N ASP A 53 36.61 -64.47 -4.27
CA ASP A 53 37.75 -63.95 -3.50
C ASP A 53 38.47 -62.80 -4.23
N VAL A 54 38.68 -62.92 -5.54
CA VAL A 54 39.32 -61.86 -6.35
C VAL A 54 38.44 -60.61 -6.44
N VAL A 55 37.13 -60.78 -6.62
CA VAL A 55 36.17 -59.67 -6.63
C VAL A 55 36.10 -58.99 -5.26
N GLY A 56 36.06 -59.75 -4.17
CA GLY A 56 36.10 -59.20 -2.81
C GLY A 56 37.38 -58.44 -2.51
N LYS A 57 38.53 -58.92 -2.99
CA LYS A 57 39.82 -58.19 -2.88
C LYS A 57 39.84 -56.91 -3.71
N ALA A 58 39.23 -56.90 -4.90
CA ALA A 58 39.11 -55.70 -5.73
C ALA A 58 38.17 -54.66 -5.10
N GLU A 59 37.11 -55.08 -4.42
CA GLU A 59 36.21 -54.20 -3.66
C GLU A 59 36.92 -53.59 -2.43
N ALA A 60 37.70 -54.40 -1.71
CA ALA A 60 38.54 -53.92 -0.61
C ALA A 60 39.61 -52.93 -1.09
N TYR A 61 40.22 -53.17 -2.26
CA TYR A 61 41.16 -52.26 -2.91
C TYR A 61 40.51 -50.92 -3.30
N ARG A 62 39.34 -50.94 -3.95
CA ARG A 62 38.61 -49.71 -4.26
C ARG A 62 38.23 -48.95 -2.99
N SER A 63 37.80 -49.65 -1.95
CA SER A 63 37.41 -49.03 -0.68
C SER A 63 38.61 -48.38 0.01
N SER A 64 39.77 -49.03 0.01
CA SER A 64 40.99 -48.44 0.58
C SER A 64 41.45 -47.20 -0.17
N LEU A 65 41.29 -47.14 -1.49
CA LEU A 65 41.52 -45.92 -2.27
C LEU A 65 40.55 -44.79 -1.89
N VAL A 66 39.26 -45.09 -1.70
CA VAL A 66 38.28 -44.09 -1.27
C VAL A 66 38.63 -43.49 0.09
N PHE A 67 39.15 -44.29 1.03
CA PHE A 67 39.61 -43.80 2.33
C PHE A 67 40.99 -43.15 2.30
N ALA A 68 41.80 -43.44 1.29
CA ALA A 68 43.13 -42.89 1.11
C ALA A 68 43.18 -41.65 0.22
N VAL A 69 42.07 -41.28 -0.44
CA VAL A 69 41.93 -39.96 -1.04
C VAL A 69 42.10 -38.95 0.07
N ASP A 70 43.19 -38.19 -0.02
CA ASP A 70 43.29 -36.91 0.66
C ASP A 70 42.06 -36.12 0.20
N GLN A 71 41.10 -35.89 1.09
CA GLN A 71 39.90 -35.14 0.74
C GLN A 71 40.44 -33.83 0.16
N GLY A 72 40.26 -33.65 -1.16
CA GLY A 72 40.92 -32.61 -1.91
C GLY A 72 40.79 -31.25 -1.24
N PRO A 73 41.60 -30.25 -1.63
CA PRO A 73 41.73 -29.01 -0.88
C PRO A 73 40.34 -28.49 -0.48
N ALA A 74 40.19 -28.21 0.83
CA ALA A 74 39.01 -27.56 1.38
C ALA A 74 38.48 -26.53 0.38
N ALA A 75 37.17 -26.54 0.13
CA ALA A 75 36.54 -25.88 -1.02
C ALA A 75 37.23 -24.56 -1.40
N PRO A 76 37.52 -24.33 -2.70
CA PRO A 76 38.38 -23.23 -3.13
C PRO A 76 38.03 -21.89 -2.48
N ALA A 77 39.02 -21.07 -2.14
CA ALA A 77 38.83 -19.80 -1.44
C ALA A 77 37.76 -18.89 -2.08
N TRP A 78 37.69 -18.86 -3.41
CA TRP A 78 36.68 -18.09 -4.14
C TRP A 78 35.24 -18.51 -3.82
N LEU A 79 34.99 -19.78 -3.47
CA LEU A 79 33.66 -20.26 -3.08
C LEU A 79 33.25 -19.70 -1.71
N GLN A 80 34.22 -19.57 -0.79
CA GLN A 80 33.98 -18.94 0.51
C GLN A 80 33.68 -17.45 0.34
N ASP A 81 34.45 -16.75 -0.51
CA ASP A 81 34.22 -15.34 -0.83
C ASP A 81 32.86 -15.11 -1.48
N LEU A 82 32.46 -15.99 -2.41
CA LEU A 82 31.14 -15.97 -3.03
C LEU A 82 30.04 -16.17 -1.98
N THR A 83 30.21 -17.13 -1.07
CA THR A 83 29.25 -17.40 0.00
C THR A 83 29.10 -16.20 0.93
N ALA A 84 30.21 -15.57 1.31
CA ALA A 84 30.21 -14.34 2.11
C ALA A 84 29.50 -13.19 1.38
N SER A 85 29.76 -13.01 0.09
CA SER A 85 29.12 -11.99 -0.75
C SER A 85 27.61 -12.20 -0.85
N ILE A 86 27.15 -13.44 -1.06
CA ILE A 86 25.72 -13.78 -1.10
C ILE A 86 25.06 -13.48 0.25
N ASN A 87 25.72 -13.80 1.36
CA ASN A 87 25.20 -13.48 2.69
C ASN A 87 25.10 -11.97 2.93
N ALA A 88 26.09 -11.19 2.49
CA ALA A 88 26.04 -9.73 2.58
C ALA A 88 24.86 -9.16 1.77
N ILE A 89 24.69 -9.60 0.51
CA ILE A 89 23.55 -9.21 -0.33
C ILE A 89 22.21 -9.55 0.36
N ARG A 90 22.12 -10.72 1.01
CA ARG A 90 20.90 -11.13 1.73
C ARG A 90 20.58 -10.22 2.91
N VAL A 91 21.60 -9.75 3.63
CA VAL A 91 21.45 -8.77 4.71
C VAL A 91 20.95 -7.45 4.14
N ASP A 92 21.57 -6.95 3.07
CA ASP A 92 21.18 -5.70 2.43
C ASP A 92 19.74 -5.75 1.89
N VAL A 93 19.34 -6.86 1.26
CA VAL A 93 17.96 -7.06 0.79
C VAL A 93 16.96 -7.06 1.95
N THR A 94 17.32 -7.67 3.08
CA THR A 94 16.50 -7.62 4.29
C THR A 94 16.36 -6.19 4.83
N ALA A 95 17.44 -5.43 4.87
CA ALA A 95 17.44 -4.04 5.29
C ALA A 95 16.60 -3.15 4.36
N MET A 96 16.75 -3.30 3.05
CA MET A 96 15.94 -2.59 2.05
C MET A 96 14.44 -2.88 2.22
N ARG A 97 14.07 -4.14 2.49
CA ARG A 97 12.67 -4.50 2.78
C ARG A 97 12.16 -3.80 4.05
N GLY A 98 12.98 -3.70 5.09
CA GLY A 98 12.68 -2.92 6.28
C GLY A 98 12.40 -1.45 5.95
N ASN A 99 13.29 -0.82 5.18
CA ASN A 99 13.13 0.58 4.77
C ASN A 99 11.85 0.79 3.95
N ILE A 100 11.52 -0.11 3.02
CA ILE A 100 10.28 -0.05 2.23
C ILE A 100 9.05 -0.11 3.15
N ASN A 101 9.04 -1.00 4.15
CA ASN A 101 7.93 -1.09 5.10
C ASN A 101 7.77 0.21 5.92
N THR A 102 8.88 0.82 6.36
CA THR A 102 8.86 2.12 7.04
C THR A 102 8.33 3.22 6.13
N MET A 103 8.77 3.27 4.87
CA MET A 103 8.26 4.24 3.89
C MET A 103 6.75 4.07 3.66
N GLN A 104 6.26 2.83 3.57
CA GLN A 104 4.83 2.56 3.42
C GLN A 104 4.03 3.03 4.64
N ALA A 105 4.55 2.81 5.85
CA ALA A 105 3.91 3.32 7.08
C ALA A 105 3.83 4.85 7.08
N ASN A 106 4.93 5.53 6.72
CA ASN A 106 4.96 6.99 6.63
C ASN A 106 3.97 7.52 5.57
N ILE A 107 3.85 6.87 4.41
CA ILE A 107 2.86 7.23 3.38
C ILE A 107 1.44 7.12 3.93
N ASN A 108 1.12 6.04 4.65
CA ASN A 108 -0.20 5.87 5.24
C ASN A 108 -0.51 6.97 6.28
N THR A 109 0.47 7.37 7.10
CA THR A 109 0.33 8.49 8.03
C THR A 109 0.06 9.80 7.28
N LEU A 110 0.84 10.11 6.24
CA LEU A 110 0.63 11.32 5.42
C LEU A 110 -0.74 11.35 4.74
N GLN A 111 -1.25 10.20 4.31
CA GLN A 111 -2.61 10.10 3.76
C GLN A 111 -3.68 10.43 4.80
N ALA A 112 -3.53 9.91 6.03
CA ALA A 112 -4.44 10.23 7.13
C ALA A 112 -4.41 11.72 7.49
N ASP A 113 -3.21 12.31 7.59
CA ASP A 113 -3.04 13.74 7.85
C ASP A 113 -3.73 14.59 6.76
N PHE A 114 -3.58 14.21 5.48
CA PHE A 114 -4.25 14.88 4.38
C PHE A 114 -5.78 14.81 4.47
N THR A 115 -6.34 13.65 4.83
CA THR A 115 -7.78 13.51 5.06
C THR A 115 -8.27 14.43 6.19
N THR A 116 -7.52 14.51 7.30
CA THR A 116 -7.83 15.44 8.40
C THR A 116 -7.77 16.90 7.96
N MET A 117 -6.74 17.28 7.19
CA MET A 117 -6.64 18.63 6.64
C MET A 117 -7.82 18.98 5.73
N GLN A 118 -8.27 18.04 4.89
CA GLN A 118 -9.43 18.24 4.03
C GLN A 118 -10.72 18.44 4.85
N ALA A 119 -10.92 17.65 5.90
CA ALA A 119 -12.08 17.82 6.80
C ALA A 119 -12.06 19.19 7.49
N ASN A 120 -10.90 19.62 7.99
CA ASN A 120 -10.74 20.94 8.60
C ASN A 120 -11.01 22.07 7.60
N PHE A 121 -10.55 21.93 6.35
CA PHE A 121 -10.81 22.91 5.31
C PHE A 121 -12.30 23.04 4.99
N ASN A 122 -13.02 21.92 4.88
CA ASN A 122 -14.47 21.93 4.67
C ASN A 122 -15.21 22.57 5.85
N ALA A 123 -14.77 22.32 7.08
CA ALA A 123 -15.33 22.97 8.27
C ALA A 123 -15.12 24.50 8.22
N MET A 124 -13.90 24.95 7.91
CA MET A 124 -13.60 26.38 7.74
C MET A 124 -14.43 27.03 6.64
N GLN A 125 -14.66 26.35 5.51
CA GLN A 125 -15.55 26.84 4.47
C GLN A 125 -16.99 27.04 4.99
N GLY A 126 -17.48 26.09 5.80
CA GLY A 126 -18.77 26.21 6.47
C GLY A 126 -18.83 27.42 7.42
N ASP A 127 -17.81 27.60 8.25
CA ASP A 127 -17.71 28.73 9.19
C ASP A 127 -17.66 30.07 8.44
N VAL A 128 -16.87 30.16 7.36
CA VAL A 128 -16.80 31.36 6.51
C VAL A 128 -18.15 31.65 5.86
N ALA A 129 -18.85 30.63 5.34
CA ALA A 129 -20.19 30.82 4.77
C ALA A 129 -21.19 31.35 5.80
N GLN A 130 -21.15 30.84 7.03
CA GLN A 130 -21.99 31.34 8.13
C GLN A 130 -21.64 32.79 8.53
N LEU A 131 -20.35 33.12 8.57
CA LEU A 131 -19.90 34.48 8.86
C LEU A 131 -20.33 35.46 7.76
N LEU A 132 -20.21 35.07 6.49
CA LEU A 132 -20.69 35.88 5.37
C LEU A 132 -22.20 36.09 5.45
N GLN A 133 -22.97 35.04 5.69
CA GLN A 133 -24.42 35.16 5.89
C GLN A 133 -24.75 36.13 7.04
N ARG A 134 -24.08 36.00 8.19
CA ARG A 134 -24.26 36.91 9.33
C ARG A 134 -23.89 38.34 8.97
N SER A 135 -22.81 38.53 8.22
CA SER A 135 -22.38 39.85 7.74
C SER A 135 -23.41 40.49 6.81
N ASP A 136 -24.04 39.71 5.93
CA ASP A 136 -25.07 40.18 5.01
C ASP A 136 -26.39 40.51 5.74
N GLU A 137 -26.74 39.76 6.79
CA GLU A 137 -27.95 39.97 7.59
C GLU A 137 -27.83 41.10 8.63
N GLN A 138 -26.61 41.40 9.10
CA GLN A 138 -26.38 42.39 10.16
C GLN A 138 -26.93 43.80 9.86
N PRO A 139 -26.71 44.39 8.67
CA PRO A 139 -27.20 45.74 8.37
C PRO A 139 -28.72 45.87 8.52
N VAL A 140 -29.47 44.91 7.99
CA VAL A 140 -30.93 44.94 8.01
C VAL A 140 -31.49 44.63 9.40
N LEU A 141 -30.85 43.72 10.14
CA LEU A 141 -31.16 43.47 11.55
C LEU A 141 -30.98 44.73 12.38
N LEU A 142 -29.87 45.46 12.21
CA LEU A 142 -29.62 46.69 12.94
C LEU A 142 -30.64 47.78 12.58
N ALA A 143 -30.92 47.97 11.29
CA ALA A 143 -31.88 48.96 10.79
C ALA A 143 -33.29 48.77 11.37
N ASN A 144 -33.75 47.53 11.48
CA ASN A 144 -35.12 47.23 11.91
C ASN A 144 -35.23 46.72 13.35
N SER A 145 -34.12 46.55 14.08
CA SER A 145 -34.10 46.05 15.47
C SER A 145 -34.91 46.89 16.45
N ARG A 146 -35.03 48.20 16.18
CA ARG A 146 -35.77 49.16 17.00
C ARG A 146 -37.14 49.52 16.41
N ALA A 147 -37.47 49.01 15.22
CA ALA A 147 -38.72 49.31 14.56
C ALA A 147 -39.89 48.79 15.39
N GLY A 148 -40.69 49.70 15.92
CA GLY A 148 -41.99 49.38 16.51
C GLY A 148 -42.94 48.76 15.48
N THR A 149 -44.09 48.24 15.93
CA THR A 149 -45.00 47.46 15.06
C THR A 149 -45.52 48.22 13.84
N ARG A 150 -45.61 49.55 13.95
CA ARG A 150 -46.05 50.51 12.91
C ARG A 150 -44.96 51.49 12.49
N GLU A 151 -43.71 51.22 12.85
CA GLU A 151 -42.60 52.05 12.36
C GLU A 151 -42.19 51.59 10.96
N PRO A 152 -41.67 52.51 10.12
CA PRO A 152 -41.21 52.15 8.78
C PRO A 152 -40.05 51.14 8.85
N LEU A 153 -40.10 50.14 7.98
CA LEU A 153 -39.03 49.17 7.80
C LEU A 153 -38.09 49.60 6.67
N TYR A 154 -36.82 49.23 6.78
CA TYR A 154 -35.78 49.62 5.84
C TYR A 154 -34.99 48.43 5.32
N ASP A 155 -34.50 48.52 4.08
CA ASP A 155 -33.47 47.63 3.54
C ASP A 155 -32.21 48.45 3.21
N PRO A 156 -31.21 48.47 4.12
CA PRO A 156 -29.98 49.22 3.92
C PRO A 156 -29.06 48.65 2.83
N THR A 157 -29.43 47.54 2.19
CA THR A 157 -28.69 47.01 1.02
C THR A 157 -29.08 47.71 -0.29
N GLN A 158 -30.22 48.43 -0.30
CA GLN A 158 -30.76 49.15 -1.46
C GLN A 158 -30.66 50.68 -1.23
N LEU A 159 -29.44 51.22 -1.27
CA LEU A 159 -29.21 52.64 -1.01
C LEU A 159 -29.61 53.52 -2.20
N GLN A 160 -30.38 54.57 -1.94
CA GLN A 160 -30.62 55.68 -2.86
C GLN A 160 -29.92 56.92 -2.30
N GLY A 161 -28.81 57.34 -2.92
CA GLY A 161 -28.06 58.53 -2.48
C GLY A 161 -27.56 58.43 -1.03
N ASN A 162 -27.04 57.27 -0.63
CA ASN A 162 -26.54 56.93 0.71
C ASN A 162 -27.60 56.78 1.82
N TRP A 163 -28.89 56.80 1.48
CA TRP A 163 -29.98 56.53 2.43
C TRP A 163 -30.83 55.36 1.95
N ALA A 164 -31.34 54.57 2.90
CA ALA A 164 -32.33 53.54 2.62
C ALA A 164 -33.72 54.16 2.68
N ALA A 165 -34.49 54.10 1.60
CA ALA A 165 -35.89 54.50 1.62
C ALA A 165 -36.72 53.47 2.42
N PRO A 166 -37.84 53.88 3.06
CA PRO A 166 -38.78 52.94 3.63
C PRO A 166 -39.24 51.90 2.61
N LEU A 167 -39.39 50.66 3.07
CA LEU A 167 -39.94 49.59 2.26
C LEU A 167 -41.36 49.93 1.81
N VAL A 168 -41.68 49.65 0.55
CA VAL A 168 -43.03 49.85 -0.02
C VAL A 168 -43.99 48.77 0.47
N ARG A 169 -43.51 47.53 0.64
CA ARG A 169 -44.27 46.40 1.17
C ARG A 169 -43.31 45.29 1.67
N PRO A 170 -43.47 44.80 2.90
CA PRO A 170 -44.26 45.39 3.99
C PRO A 170 -43.68 46.76 4.40
N GLN A 171 -44.54 47.73 4.73
CA GLN A 171 -44.09 49.02 5.27
C GLN A 171 -43.81 48.91 6.77
N HIS A 172 -44.61 48.08 7.44
CA HIS A 172 -44.60 47.87 8.89
C HIS A 172 -44.59 46.39 9.26
N ARG A 173 -44.23 46.08 10.51
CA ARG A 173 -44.18 44.70 11.00
C ARG A 173 -45.57 44.04 10.98
N ASP A 174 -46.63 44.80 11.24
CA ASP A 174 -48.01 44.30 11.22
C ASP A 174 -48.49 43.88 9.81
N ASP A 175 -47.95 44.49 8.75
CA ASP A 175 -48.33 44.15 7.38
C ASP A 175 -48.02 42.68 7.06
N LEU A 176 -46.92 42.15 7.62
CA LEU A 176 -46.52 40.76 7.44
C LEU A 176 -47.61 39.77 7.87
N LEU A 177 -48.42 40.10 8.89
CA LEU A 177 -49.50 39.22 9.37
C LEU A 177 -50.72 39.21 8.44
N THR A 178 -50.85 40.22 7.57
CA THR A 178 -52.02 40.38 6.70
C THR A 178 -51.72 40.13 5.22
N MET A 179 -50.44 40.10 4.82
CA MET A 179 -50.00 39.87 3.43
C MET A 179 -50.56 38.58 2.82
N SER A 180 -51.27 38.69 1.70
CA SER A 180 -51.71 37.55 0.90
C SER A 180 -50.55 36.81 0.22
N ALA A 181 -50.84 35.68 -0.43
CA ALA A 181 -49.86 34.96 -1.23
C ALA A 181 -49.26 35.84 -2.34
N GLN A 182 -50.09 36.68 -2.98
CA GLN A 182 -49.68 37.60 -4.03
C GLN A 182 -48.81 38.73 -3.46
N ASP A 183 -49.17 39.23 -2.28
CA ASP A 183 -48.39 40.28 -1.60
C ASP A 183 -46.99 39.79 -1.25
N CYS A 184 -46.88 38.54 -0.81
CA CYS A 184 -45.59 37.91 -0.53
C CYS A 184 -44.74 37.80 -1.79
N ILE A 185 -45.32 37.42 -2.93
CA ILE A 185 -44.61 37.33 -4.21
C ILE A 185 -44.09 38.72 -4.62
N THR A 186 -44.94 39.74 -4.57
CA THR A 186 -44.55 41.12 -4.91
C THR A 186 -43.45 41.64 -4.01
N ALA A 187 -43.56 41.44 -2.69
CA ALA A 187 -42.53 41.86 -1.73
C ALA A 187 -41.22 41.10 -1.93
N ALA A 188 -41.26 39.79 -2.20
CA ALA A 188 -40.08 38.99 -2.47
C ALA A 188 -39.34 39.46 -3.73
N THR A 189 -40.08 39.79 -4.80
CA THR A 189 -39.51 40.36 -6.01
C THR A 189 -38.84 41.71 -5.74
N ALA A 190 -39.49 42.59 -4.96
CA ALA A 190 -38.94 43.90 -4.60
C ALA A 190 -37.67 43.81 -3.74
N LEU A 191 -37.58 42.80 -2.86
CA LEU A 191 -36.43 42.56 -1.97
C LEU A 191 -35.31 41.72 -2.62
N GLY A 192 -35.44 41.37 -3.90
CA GLY A 192 -34.48 40.53 -4.62
C GLY A 192 -34.34 39.12 -4.04
N LEU A 193 -35.38 38.61 -3.39
CA LEU A 193 -35.38 37.25 -2.85
C LEU A 193 -35.47 36.21 -3.98
N PRO A 194 -34.81 35.04 -3.84
CA PRO A 194 -35.06 33.92 -4.75
C PRO A 194 -36.56 33.59 -4.76
N PRO A 195 -37.09 33.07 -5.89
CA PRO A 195 -38.51 32.80 -6.02
C PRO A 195 -39.00 31.93 -4.86
N LEU A 196 -39.98 32.43 -4.11
CA LEU A 196 -40.57 31.75 -2.97
C LEU A 196 -40.96 30.32 -3.41
N PRO A 197 -40.63 29.25 -2.63
CA PRO A 197 -40.73 27.88 -3.13
C PRO A 197 -42.14 27.55 -3.65
N ALA A 198 -42.22 27.04 -4.87
CA ALA A 198 -43.47 26.93 -5.64
C ALA A 198 -44.39 25.76 -5.22
N ALA A 199 -43.95 24.83 -4.37
CA ALA A 199 -44.74 23.66 -3.96
C ALA A 199 -44.76 23.51 -2.43
N GLY A 200 -45.95 23.52 -1.82
CA GLY A 200 -46.18 23.18 -0.41
C GLY A 200 -45.92 24.28 0.63
N THR A 201 -45.48 25.48 0.23
CA THR A 201 -45.26 26.59 1.18
C THR A 201 -46.56 27.30 1.54
N THR A 202 -46.85 27.42 2.83
CA THR A 202 -47.99 28.21 3.29
C THR A 202 -47.70 29.70 3.13
N VAL A 203 -48.75 30.53 3.10
CA VAL A 203 -48.58 32.00 3.14
C VAL A 203 -47.78 32.41 4.40
N VAL A 204 -47.93 31.68 5.50
CA VAL A 204 -47.15 31.88 6.74
C VAL A 204 -45.66 31.65 6.51
N ASP A 205 -45.26 30.61 5.78
CA ASP A 205 -43.85 30.33 5.47
C ASP A 205 -43.22 31.44 4.62
N ARG A 206 -43.99 31.93 3.64
CA ARG A 206 -43.57 33.06 2.78
C ARG A 206 -43.37 34.34 3.59
N ARG A 207 -44.32 34.65 4.49
CA ARG A 207 -44.20 35.79 5.41
C ARG A 207 -42.97 35.64 6.30
N ARG A 208 -42.71 34.46 6.87
CA ARG A 208 -41.51 34.19 7.69
C ARG A 208 -40.22 34.33 6.88
N GLN A 209 -40.21 33.96 5.61
CA GLN A 209 -39.05 34.14 4.73
C GLN A 209 -38.78 35.63 4.47
N ILE A 210 -39.82 36.40 4.17
CA ILE A 210 -39.70 37.86 3.99
C ILE A 210 -39.23 38.50 5.29
N ALA A 211 -39.85 38.19 6.43
CA ALA A 211 -39.48 38.75 7.73
C ALA A 211 -38.00 38.50 8.09
N ARG A 212 -37.50 37.28 7.84
CA ARG A 212 -36.07 36.99 7.99
C ARG A 212 -35.19 37.88 7.12
N ARG A 213 -35.58 38.10 5.86
CA ARG A 213 -34.84 38.99 4.94
C ARG A 213 -34.79 40.43 5.40
N ILE A 214 -35.88 40.93 5.99
CA ILE A 214 -35.95 42.32 6.49
C ILE A 214 -35.61 42.41 7.99
N GLY A 215 -35.00 41.38 8.58
CA GLY A 215 -34.47 41.43 9.94
C GLY A 215 -35.53 41.57 11.05
N VAL A 216 -36.78 41.17 10.80
CA VAL A 216 -37.86 41.19 11.80
C VAL A 216 -38.38 39.79 12.10
N ARG A 217 -38.93 39.58 13.28
CA ARG A 217 -39.60 38.31 13.63
C ARG A 217 -41.10 38.42 13.41
N ILE A 218 -41.76 37.31 13.11
CA ILE A 218 -43.22 37.21 13.14
C ILE A 218 -43.51 36.15 14.17
N ASP A 219 -43.97 36.59 15.34
CA ASP A 219 -44.23 35.75 16.51
C ASP A 219 -45.69 35.29 16.48
#